data_AF-A0A384LK82-F1
#
_entry.id   AF-A0A384LK82-F1
#
_cell.length_a   1.000
_cell.length_b   1.000
_cell.length_c   1.000
_cell.angle_alpha   90.00
_cell.angle_beta   90.00
_cell.angle_gamma   90.00
#
_symmetry.space_group_name_H-M   'P 1'
#
loop_
_entity.id
_entity.type
_entity.pdbx_description
1 polymer ?
#
loop_
_entity_poly.entity_id
_entity_poly.type
_entity_poly.pdbx_seq_one_letter_code
_entity_poly.pdbx_strand_id
1 'polypeptide(L)'
;MPLHERQTVESRTDIDAEGLYDAPLDERLAAYFELPYDQIADLVPEWKLTTHVAPQTDNVELLPFVTNDLAVVRTPSGTEVPHSEVQAAVVDDFLRDDADAEDIDAETVRSAGATTPSETYVKPSSTDSVEQAWISDGTPVGASKTTPAAYRNRLQREPAQGDIGITVVCNDPEMLDETDIVDEVYGSRDGLSFDVDAHYDLSGAELRQTLAEPTDFLHYIGHIDDDGFQCRDGRVDAETLDHVGTGAFFLNACQSYDQGLALVEAGAIGGIVTFSEVINSQAVGVGRTLARLLNGGFPLQASLDVVRIDSDVAHQYGVVGDGGLSVVQAESGVAVLCEVESLDSDTYELAYNAYPTSRSGLGSLIIPDLPGNTEYFLSSQPLSKVNLSTQELRDFLALEQIPVIYDDTVYWDCEFLA
;
A
#
# COMPACT_ATOMS: atom_id res chain seq x y z
N MET A 1 9.05 -21.57 -23.17
CA MET A 1 9.24 -21.17 -21.77
C MET A 1 8.34 -22.06 -20.92
N PRO A 2 8.87 -22.73 -19.88
CA PRO A 2 8.07 -23.59 -19.00
C PRO A 2 7.23 -22.73 -18.06
N LEU A 3 6.04 -22.32 -18.51
CA LEU A 3 5.08 -21.55 -17.72
C LEU A 3 4.12 -22.53 -17.02
N HIS A 4 4.05 -22.48 -15.70
CA HIS A 4 3.24 -23.37 -14.89
C HIS A 4 1.76 -23.34 -15.31
N GLU A 5 1.17 -22.14 -15.40
CA GLU A 5 -0.25 -21.98 -15.72
C GLU A 5 -0.57 -22.53 -17.12
N ARG A 6 0.33 -22.33 -18.09
CA ARG A 6 0.17 -22.90 -19.43
C ARG A 6 0.14 -24.43 -19.38
N GLN A 7 1.12 -25.05 -18.72
CA GLN A 7 1.19 -26.50 -18.60
C GLN A 7 -0.04 -27.06 -17.90
N THR A 8 -0.51 -26.37 -16.85
CA THR A 8 -1.70 -26.77 -16.11
C THR A 8 -2.96 -26.66 -16.98
N VAL A 9 -3.16 -25.57 -17.72
CA VAL A 9 -4.28 -25.43 -18.67
C VAL A 9 -4.23 -26.49 -19.77
N GLU A 10 -3.08 -26.73 -20.40
CA GLU A 10 -2.90 -27.74 -21.46
C GLU A 10 -3.11 -29.17 -20.93
N SER A 11 -2.89 -29.42 -19.62
CA SER A 11 -3.16 -30.72 -19.01
C SER A 11 -4.65 -31.00 -18.74
N ARG A 12 -5.45 -29.93 -18.62
CA ARG A 12 -6.87 -29.99 -18.25
C ARG A 12 -7.81 -29.80 -19.44
N THR A 13 -7.31 -29.21 -20.52
CA THR A 13 -8.08 -28.77 -21.69
C THR A 13 -7.45 -29.24 -22.99
N ASP A 14 -8.23 -29.29 -24.08
CA ASP A 14 -7.74 -29.60 -25.42
C ASP A 14 -7.30 -28.33 -26.19
N ILE A 15 -6.93 -27.25 -25.48
CA ILE A 15 -6.58 -25.98 -26.13
C ILE A 15 -5.27 -26.10 -26.92
N ASP A 16 -5.28 -25.68 -28.19
CA ASP A 16 -4.07 -25.52 -28.99
C ASP A 16 -3.47 -24.13 -28.76
N ALA A 17 -2.81 -23.93 -27.62
CA ALA A 17 -2.27 -22.63 -27.24
C ALA A 17 -1.24 -22.09 -28.25
N GLU A 18 -0.44 -22.97 -28.87
CA GLU A 18 0.55 -22.61 -29.89
C GLU A 18 -0.14 -22.18 -31.20
N GLY A 19 -1.09 -22.97 -31.70
CA GLY A 19 -1.84 -22.63 -32.91
C GLY A 19 -2.70 -21.38 -32.75
N LEU A 20 -3.29 -21.16 -31.57
CA LEU A 20 -4.09 -19.97 -31.28
C LEU A 20 -3.26 -18.70 -31.20
N TYR A 21 -1.97 -18.76 -30.86
CA TYR A 21 -1.15 -17.55 -30.76
C TYR A 21 -1.07 -16.79 -32.09
N ASP A 22 -0.95 -17.53 -33.20
CA ASP A 22 -0.87 -16.99 -34.56
C ASP A 22 -2.25 -16.85 -35.25
N ALA A 23 -3.33 -17.29 -34.59
CA ALA A 23 -4.67 -17.22 -35.14
C ALA A 23 -5.27 -15.78 -35.09
N PRO A 24 -6.23 -15.46 -35.97
CA PRO A 24 -7.01 -14.22 -35.89
C PRO A 24 -7.69 -14.03 -34.53
N LEU A 25 -7.85 -12.77 -34.10
CA LEU A 25 -8.40 -12.43 -32.78
C LEU A 25 -9.81 -13.01 -32.53
N ASP A 26 -10.64 -13.08 -33.56
CA ASP A 26 -11.98 -13.65 -33.50
C ASP A 26 -11.97 -15.17 -33.28
N GLU A 27 -11.07 -15.88 -33.96
CA GLU A 27 -10.87 -17.32 -33.74
C GLU A 27 -10.30 -17.61 -32.34
N ARG A 28 -9.35 -16.78 -31.89
CA ARG A 28 -8.80 -16.85 -30.52
C ARG A 28 -9.88 -16.68 -29.48
N LEU A 29 -10.68 -15.62 -29.61
CA LEU A 29 -11.74 -15.29 -28.67
C LEU A 29 -12.80 -16.40 -28.63
N ALA A 30 -13.22 -16.91 -29.79
CA ALA A 30 -14.16 -18.02 -29.87
C ALA A 30 -13.64 -19.27 -29.14
N ALA A 31 -12.38 -19.65 -29.39
CA ALA A 31 -11.76 -20.79 -28.71
C ALA A 31 -11.67 -20.60 -27.19
N TYR A 32 -11.31 -19.40 -26.71
CA TYR A 32 -11.25 -19.11 -25.28
C TYR A 32 -12.63 -19.20 -24.60
N PHE A 33 -13.71 -18.81 -25.28
CA PHE A 33 -15.08 -18.92 -24.75
C PHE A 33 -15.63 -20.36 -24.77
N GLU A 34 -15.05 -21.26 -25.56
CA GLU A 34 -15.44 -22.68 -25.57
C GLU A 34 -14.86 -23.45 -24.37
N LEU A 35 -13.83 -22.92 -23.71
CA LEU A 35 -13.22 -23.53 -22.53
C LEU A 35 -14.14 -23.43 -21.32
N PRO A 36 -14.45 -24.55 -20.64
CA PRO A 36 -15.22 -24.50 -19.40
C PRO A 36 -14.46 -23.76 -18.30
N TYR A 37 -15.03 -22.65 -17.82
CA TYR A 37 -14.40 -21.80 -16.80
C TYR A 37 -13.95 -22.57 -15.56
N ASP A 38 -14.76 -23.53 -15.09
CA ASP A 38 -14.47 -24.35 -13.92
C ASP A 38 -13.15 -25.15 -14.02
N GLN A 39 -12.62 -25.38 -15.23
CA GLN A 39 -11.34 -26.09 -15.42
C GLN A 39 -10.11 -25.20 -15.23
N ILE A 40 -10.30 -23.87 -15.31
CA ILE A 40 -9.23 -22.88 -15.27
C ILE A 40 -9.42 -21.84 -14.16
N ALA A 41 -10.53 -21.89 -13.42
CA ALA A 41 -10.91 -20.86 -12.45
C ALA A 41 -9.82 -20.60 -11.38
N ASP A 42 -9.12 -21.63 -10.93
CA ASP A 42 -8.00 -21.57 -9.98
C ASP A 42 -6.71 -20.98 -10.58
N LEU A 43 -6.65 -20.80 -11.90
CA LEU A 43 -5.50 -20.25 -12.63
C LEU A 43 -5.77 -18.83 -13.13
N VAL A 44 -7.02 -18.36 -13.08
CA VAL A 44 -7.41 -17.03 -13.53
C VAL A 44 -6.94 -16.01 -12.49
N PRO A 45 -6.04 -15.07 -12.84
CA PRO A 45 -5.59 -14.01 -11.94
C PRO A 45 -6.74 -13.28 -11.25
N GLU A 46 -6.56 -12.97 -9.98
CA GLU A 46 -7.40 -11.96 -9.34
C GLU A 46 -7.16 -10.61 -10.02
N TRP A 47 -8.24 -9.85 -10.19
CA TRP A 47 -8.13 -8.51 -10.74
C TRP A 47 -7.41 -7.61 -9.75
N LYS A 48 -6.40 -6.87 -10.20
CA LYS A 48 -5.67 -5.94 -9.34
C LYS A 48 -6.61 -4.92 -8.68
N LEU A 49 -7.44 -4.24 -9.47
CA LEU A 49 -8.13 -3.03 -9.02
C LEU A 49 -9.59 -3.02 -9.49
N THR A 50 -10.51 -2.71 -8.58
CA THR A 50 -11.85 -2.21 -8.93
C THR A 50 -11.93 -0.72 -8.61
N THR A 51 -12.39 0.09 -9.57
CA THR A 51 -12.55 1.53 -9.39
C THR A 51 -14.02 1.94 -9.48
N HIS A 52 -14.51 2.54 -8.41
CA HIS A 52 -15.87 3.07 -8.29
C HIS A 52 -15.90 4.52 -8.78
N VAL A 53 -16.49 4.76 -9.94
CA VAL A 53 -16.45 6.06 -10.63
C VAL A 53 -17.84 6.65 -10.76
N ALA A 54 -18.10 7.75 -10.04
CA ALA A 54 -19.36 8.48 -10.15
C ALA A 54 -19.56 8.96 -11.61
N PRO A 55 -20.76 8.81 -12.19
CA PRO A 55 -21.04 9.18 -13.58
C PRO A 55 -21.19 10.70 -13.74
N GLN A 56 -20.13 11.44 -13.41
CA GLN A 56 -19.99 12.88 -13.53
C GLN A 56 -19.01 13.20 -14.67
N THR A 57 -19.23 14.32 -15.36
CA THR A 57 -18.41 14.72 -16.53
C THR A 57 -16.93 14.83 -16.20
N ASP A 58 -16.59 15.36 -15.03
CA ASP A 58 -15.20 15.60 -14.61
C ASP A 58 -14.43 14.29 -14.39
N ASN A 59 -15.15 13.20 -14.08
CA ASN A 59 -14.56 11.87 -13.89
C ASN A 59 -14.31 11.13 -15.21
N VAL A 60 -14.86 11.59 -16.34
CA VAL A 60 -14.65 10.95 -17.65
C VAL A 60 -13.17 11.00 -18.04
N GLU A 61 -12.46 12.06 -17.66
CA GLU A 61 -11.02 12.22 -17.92
C GLU A 61 -10.15 11.21 -17.16
N LEU A 62 -10.70 10.55 -16.13
CA LEU A 62 -10.00 9.51 -15.36
C LEU A 62 -10.05 8.14 -16.02
N LEU A 63 -11.06 7.87 -16.87
CA LEU A 63 -11.25 6.55 -17.47
C LEU A 63 -10.02 6.02 -18.23
N PRO A 64 -9.27 6.83 -19.01
CA PRO A 64 -8.05 6.35 -19.66
C PRO A 64 -7.00 5.83 -18.67
N PHE A 65 -6.85 6.46 -17.52
CA PHE A 65 -5.90 6.04 -16.48
C PHE A 65 -6.34 4.73 -15.84
N VAL A 66 -7.59 4.69 -15.41
CA VAL A 66 -8.20 3.51 -14.78
C VAL A 66 -8.19 2.31 -15.73
N THR A 67 -8.44 2.54 -17.02
CA THR A 67 -8.37 1.50 -18.07
C THR A 67 -6.93 1.07 -18.38
N ASN A 68 -5.97 2.00 -18.33
CA ASN A 68 -4.55 1.68 -18.50
C ASN A 68 -4.06 0.75 -17.37
N ASP A 69 -4.56 0.98 -16.16
CA ASP A 69 -4.28 0.14 -14.99
C ASP A 69 -5.16 -1.13 -14.98
N LEU A 70 -5.91 -1.33 -16.07
CA LEU A 70 -6.82 -2.43 -16.36
C LEU A 70 -7.96 -2.60 -15.34
N ALA A 71 -8.26 -1.59 -14.53
CA ALA A 71 -9.22 -1.74 -13.45
C ALA A 71 -10.65 -2.06 -13.93
N VAL A 72 -11.38 -2.82 -13.12
CA VAL A 72 -12.81 -3.04 -13.32
C VAL A 72 -13.55 -1.75 -12.94
N VAL A 73 -14.17 -1.07 -13.91
CA VAL A 73 -14.91 0.17 -13.66
C VAL A 73 -16.34 -0.13 -13.26
N ARG A 74 -16.76 0.37 -12.10
CA ARG A 74 -18.13 0.26 -11.58
C ARG A 74 -18.68 1.63 -11.20
N THR A 75 -19.99 1.78 -11.21
CA THR A 75 -20.63 2.93 -10.57
C THR A 75 -20.53 2.81 -9.06
N PRO A 76 -20.38 3.91 -8.30
CA PRO A 76 -20.22 3.88 -6.85
C PRO A 76 -21.39 3.18 -6.20
N SER A 77 -21.08 2.20 -5.38
CA SER A 77 -22.04 1.47 -4.57
C SER A 77 -21.38 1.13 -3.24
N GLY A 78 -22.00 1.53 -2.15
CA GLY A 78 -21.44 1.37 -0.82
C GLY A 78 -22.44 1.76 0.25
N THR A 79 -22.09 1.51 1.50
CA THR A 79 -22.87 1.90 2.67
C THR A 79 -22.22 3.09 3.34
N GLU A 80 -23.01 4.10 3.71
CA GLU A 80 -22.55 5.17 4.59
C GLU A 80 -22.16 4.56 5.93
N VAL A 81 -20.99 4.96 6.44
CA VAL A 81 -20.47 4.54 7.73
C VAL A 81 -20.60 5.73 8.67
N PRO A 82 -21.30 5.58 9.81
CA PRO A 82 -21.33 6.62 10.83
C PRO A 82 -19.91 6.94 11.31
N HIS A 83 -19.61 8.22 11.50
CA HIS A 83 -18.33 8.66 12.05
C HIS A 83 -18.01 7.98 13.39
N SER A 84 -19.03 7.70 14.21
CA SER A 84 -18.88 6.98 15.46
C SER A 84 -18.45 5.53 15.29
N GLU A 85 -18.69 4.88 14.14
CA GLU A 85 -18.21 3.51 13.88
C GLU A 85 -16.74 3.51 13.44
N VAL A 86 -16.33 4.52 12.66
CA VAL A 86 -14.90 4.76 12.35
C VAL A 86 -14.10 5.05 13.63
N GLN A 87 -14.68 5.84 14.54
CA GLN A 87 -14.11 6.10 15.88
C GLN A 87 -14.30 4.93 16.87
N ALA A 88 -15.38 4.16 16.81
CA ALA A 88 -15.60 3.05 17.76
C ALA A 88 -14.70 1.86 17.46
N ALA A 89 -14.25 1.67 16.21
CA ALA A 89 -13.15 0.77 15.91
C ALA A 89 -11.91 1.13 16.76
N VAL A 90 -11.63 2.42 17.00
CA VAL A 90 -10.54 2.92 17.87
C VAL A 90 -10.74 2.53 19.35
N VAL A 91 -12.00 2.52 19.84
CA VAL A 91 -12.32 2.28 21.26
C VAL A 91 -12.46 0.78 21.57
N ASP A 92 -13.06 -0.01 20.68
CA ASP A 92 -13.20 -1.45 20.84
C ASP A 92 -11.84 -2.18 20.71
N ASP A 93 -10.91 -1.62 19.93
CA ASP A 93 -9.52 -2.04 19.79
C ASP A 93 -8.74 -1.83 21.11
N PHE A 94 -8.92 -0.68 21.77
CA PHE A 94 -8.31 -0.38 23.07
C PHE A 94 -8.83 -1.28 24.22
N LEU A 95 -10.15 -1.55 24.27
CA LEU A 95 -10.74 -2.36 25.35
C LEU A 95 -10.40 -3.86 25.25
N ARG A 96 -9.85 -4.31 24.12
CA ARG A 96 -9.42 -5.70 23.92
C ARG A 96 -7.99 -5.95 24.36
N ASP A 97 -7.13 -4.93 24.33
CA ASP A 97 -5.71 -5.05 24.68
C ASP A 97 -5.43 -4.81 26.18
N ASP A 98 -6.29 -4.04 26.88
CA ASP A 98 -6.09 -3.71 28.30
C ASP A 98 -7.18 -4.32 29.22
N ALA A 99 -7.05 -5.61 29.53
CA ALA A 99 -7.83 -6.25 30.59
C ALA A 99 -7.31 -5.99 32.02
N ASP A 100 -6.23 -5.22 32.19
CA ASP A 100 -5.55 -5.03 33.49
C ASP A 100 -5.12 -3.57 33.82
N ALA A 101 -5.64 -2.54 33.15
CA ALA A 101 -5.32 -1.14 33.48
C ALA A 101 -6.49 -0.40 34.19
N GLU A 102 -6.56 -0.49 35.52
CA GLU A 102 -7.25 0.52 36.34
C GLU A 102 -6.35 1.76 36.49
N ASP A 103 -6.91 2.95 36.18
CA ASP A 103 -6.32 4.31 36.14
C ASP A 103 -5.51 4.67 34.88
N ILE A 104 -6.19 5.30 33.89
CA ILE A 104 -5.54 6.08 32.83
C ILE A 104 -6.06 7.51 32.84
N ASP A 105 -5.12 8.45 32.94
CA ASP A 105 -5.32 9.90 32.92
C ASP A 105 -5.66 10.36 31.48
N ALA A 106 -6.57 11.33 31.35
CA ALA A 106 -7.09 11.81 30.05
C ALA A 106 -6.05 12.55 29.17
N GLU A 107 -4.78 12.50 29.54
CA GLU A 107 -3.64 13.13 28.86
C GLU A 107 -2.98 12.20 27.81
N THR A 108 -3.27 10.89 27.85
CA THR A 108 -2.73 9.89 26.89
C THR A 108 -3.52 9.80 25.58
N VAL A 109 -4.72 10.37 25.53
CA VAL A 109 -5.53 10.51 24.31
C VAL A 109 -5.37 11.94 23.81
N ARG A 110 -4.80 12.10 22.62
CA ARG A 110 -4.45 13.40 22.04
C ARG A 110 -5.69 14.16 21.54
N SER A 111 -6.53 14.64 22.45
CA SER A 111 -7.68 15.47 22.08
C SER A 111 -7.27 16.90 21.74
N ALA A 112 -7.33 17.25 20.45
CA ALA A 112 -7.28 18.63 19.99
C ALA A 112 -8.03 18.82 18.65
N GLY A 113 -9.36 18.82 18.66
CA GLY A 113 -10.13 19.26 17.48
C GLY A 113 -11.64 19.07 17.61
N ALA A 114 -12.41 20.09 17.26
CA ALA A 114 -13.86 19.99 17.12
C ALA A 114 -14.16 19.45 15.71
N THR A 115 -14.51 18.17 15.61
CA THR A 115 -14.76 17.44 14.37
C THR A 115 -15.71 18.20 13.44
N THR A 116 -15.30 18.45 12.21
CA THR A 116 -16.13 19.10 11.19
C THR A 116 -17.31 18.19 10.80
N PRO A 117 -18.56 18.69 10.74
CA PRO A 117 -19.76 17.84 10.61
C PRO A 117 -20.03 17.29 9.19
N SER A 118 -19.07 17.38 8.26
CA SER A 118 -19.32 17.25 6.81
C SER A 118 -18.82 15.95 6.19
N GLU A 119 -18.07 15.12 6.91
CA GLU A 119 -17.44 13.94 6.33
C GLU A 119 -18.40 12.76 6.32
N THR A 120 -18.89 12.40 5.13
CA THR A 120 -19.61 11.14 4.94
C THR A 120 -18.60 10.06 4.60
N TYR A 121 -18.32 9.19 5.57
CA TYR A 121 -17.54 7.99 5.33
C TYR A 121 -18.37 6.97 4.55
N VAL A 122 -17.75 6.31 3.59
CA VAL A 122 -18.41 5.30 2.76
C VAL A 122 -17.55 4.05 2.75
N LYS A 123 -18.17 2.89 2.98
CA LYS A 123 -17.54 1.60 2.72
C LYS A 123 -17.98 1.11 1.34
N PRO A 124 -17.08 1.04 0.35
CA PRO A 124 -17.41 0.48 -0.95
C PRO A 124 -17.90 -0.95 -0.81
N SER A 125 -18.83 -1.36 -1.68
CA SER A 125 -19.28 -2.75 -1.73
C SER A 125 -18.08 -3.67 -2.02
N SER A 126 -18.02 -4.82 -1.37
CA SER A 126 -16.94 -5.80 -1.59
C SER A 126 -16.84 -6.22 -3.06
N THR A 127 -15.63 -6.44 -3.54
CA THR A 127 -15.31 -6.82 -4.92
C THR A 127 -14.34 -7.99 -4.94
N ASP A 128 -14.30 -8.73 -6.04
CA ASP A 128 -13.34 -9.81 -6.28
C ASP A 128 -12.00 -9.26 -6.82
N SER A 129 -11.57 -8.09 -6.34
CA SER A 129 -10.32 -7.44 -6.71
C SER A 129 -9.48 -7.21 -5.48
N VAL A 130 -8.16 -7.28 -5.64
CA VAL A 130 -7.19 -7.09 -4.55
C VAL A 130 -7.33 -5.69 -3.95
N GLU A 131 -7.40 -4.67 -4.81
CA GLU A 131 -7.47 -3.27 -4.41
C GLU A 131 -8.79 -2.64 -4.87
N GLN A 132 -9.20 -1.59 -4.16
CA GLN A 132 -10.31 -0.74 -4.55
C GLN A 132 -9.91 0.75 -4.55
N ALA A 133 -10.49 1.50 -5.48
CA ALA A 133 -10.37 2.95 -5.56
C ALA A 133 -11.76 3.62 -5.68
N TRP A 134 -11.89 4.81 -5.09
CA TRP A 134 -13.14 5.57 -5.00
C TRP A 134 -12.98 6.95 -5.64
N ILE A 135 -13.70 7.17 -6.74
CA ILE A 135 -13.81 8.43 -7.48
C ILE A 135 -15.27 8.89 -7.39
N SER A 136 -15.64 9.40 -6.23
CA SER A 136 -16.96 9.93 -5.94
C SER A 136 -16.89 10.77 -4.67
N ASP A 137 -17.97 11.47 -4.35
CA ASP A 137 -18.16 12.11 -3.04
C ASP A 137 -18.06 11.07 -1.90
N GLY A 138 -17.70 11.56 -0.71
CA GLY A 138 -17.48 10.74 0.48
C GLY A 138 -16.06 10.20 0.61
N THR A 139 -15.70 9.81 1.83
CA THR A 139 -14.37 9.32 2.21
C THR A 139 -14.40 7.80 2.29
N PRO A 140 -13.71 7.08 1.39
CA PRO A 140 -13.72 5.63 1.38
C PRO A 140 -12.97 5.05 2.59
N VAL A 141 -13.59 4.10 3.27
CA VAL A 141 -12.91 3.24 4.25
C VAL A 141 -12.57 1.91 3.58
N GLY A 142 -11.29 1.53 3.61
CA GLY A 142 -10.82 0.29 2.98
C GLY A 142 -10.61 0.36 1.46
N ALA A 143 -10.60 1.56 0.88
CA ALA A 143 -10.25 1.80 -0.51
C ALA A 143 -9.51 3.13 -0.64
N SER A 144 -8.72 3.29 -1.69
CA SER A 144 -8.03 4.56 -1.96
C SER A 144 -9.01 5.64 -2.41
N LYS A 145 -8.92 6.85 -1.84
CA LYS A 145 -9.59 8.04 -2.37
C LYS A 145 -8.73 8.62 -3.48
N THR A 146 -9.18 8.56 -4.72
CA THR A 146 -8.40 9.09 -5.84
C THR A 146 -9.11 10.25 -6.52
N THR A 147 -8.33 11.16 -7.10
CA THR A 147 -8.82 12.36 -7.78
C THR A 147 -8.18 12.52 -9.16
N PRO A 148 -8.77 13.34 -10.05
CA PRO A 148 -8.12 13.72 -11.30
C PRO A 148 -6.71 14.30 -11.14
N ALA A 149 -6.41 14.99 -10.04
CA ALA A 149 -5.10 15.58 -9.79
C ALA A 149 -4.02 14.49 -9.68
N ALA A 150 -4.24 13.44 -8.86
CA ALA A 150 -3.30 12.35 -8.65
C ALA A 150 -2.73 11.77 -9.95
N TYR A 151 -3.61 11.43 -10.91
CA TYR A 151 -3.21 10.85 -12.18
C TYR A 151 -2.54 11.85 -13.13
N ARG A 152 -2.92 13.14 -13.09
CA ARG A 152 -2.23 14.18 -13.85
C ARG A 152 -0.83 14.43 -13.29
N ASN A 153 -0.68 14.47 -11.98
CA ASN A 153 0.61 14.61 -11.29
C ASN A 153 1.53 13.45 -11.66
N ARG A 154 1.00 12.21 -11.70
CA ARG A 154 1.73 11.02 -12.16
C ARG A 154 2.32 11.16 -13.55
N LEU A 155 1.60 11.81 -14.48
CA LEU A 155 2.10 12.05 -15.85
C LEU A 155 3.11 13.20 -15.94
N GLN A 156 2.96 14.22 -15.10
CA GLN A 156 3.81 15.41 -15.13
C GLN A 156 5.16 15.17 -14.46
N ARG A 157 5.25 14.15 -13.60
CA ARG A 157 6.49 13.81 -12.91
C ARG A 157 7.50 13.21 -13.87
N GLU A 158 8.67 13.84 -13.91
CA GLU A 158 9.86 13.23 -14.49
C GLU A 158 10.48 12.29 -13.44
N PRO A 159 10.73 11.01 -13.75
CA PRO A 159 11.43 10.12 -12.83
C PRO A 159 12.80 10.73 -12.48
N ALA A 160 13.12 10.83 -11.19
CA ALA A 160 14.45 11.25 -10.76
C ALA A 160 15.49 10.27 -11.33
N GLN A 161 16.54 10.82 -11.95
CA GLN A 161 17.68 10.01 -12.41
C GLN A 161 18.69 9.91 -11.27
N GLY A 162 18.85 8.71 -10.70
CA GLY A 162 19.83 8.45 -9.66
C GLY A 162 19.16 7.88 -8.41
N ASP A 163 19.56 8.42 -7.27
CA ASP A 163 19.17 7.97 -5.94
C ASP A 163 17.73 8.37 -5.66
N ILE A 164 17.02 7.54 -4.90
CA ILE A 164 15.64 7.83 -4.48
C ILE A 164 15.73 8.83 -3.34
N GLY A 165 15.16 10.03 -3.55
CA GLY A 165 15.14 11.10 -2.57
C GLY A 165 14.06 10.86 -1.51
N ILE A 166 14.46 10.73 -0.25
CA ILE A 166 13.57 10.57 0.89
C ILE A 166 13.74 11.77 1.80
N THR A 167 12.66 12.49 2.05
CA THR A 167 12.65 13.60 3.00
C THR A 167 11.86 13.18 4.24
N VAL A 168 12.51 13.23 5.40
CA VAL A 168 11.87 12.96 6.69
C VAL A 168 11.74 14.28 7.45
N VAL A 169 10.52 14.62 7.87
CA VAL A 169 10.24 15.82 8.66
C VAL A 169 9.69 15.39 10.00
N CYS A 170 10.38 15.75 11.08
CA CYS A 170 9.92 15.53 12.45
C CYS A 170 9.67 16.87 13.14
N ASN A 171 8.39 17.23 13.27
CA ASN A 171 7.95 18.45 13.94
C ASN A 171 7.35 18.18 15.33
N ASP A 172 7.40 16.93 15.80
CA ASP A 172 7.00 16.54 17.15
C ASP A 172 8.22 16.02 17.94
N PRO A 173 8.73 16.78 18.94
CA PRO A 173 9.88 16.39 19.72
C PRO A 173 9.63 15.15 20.61
N GLU A 174 8.38 14.79 20.89
CA GLU A 174 8.06 13.58 21.66
C GLU A 174 8.20 12.30 20.82
N MET A 175 8.21 12.45 19.49
CA MET A 175 8.47 11.36 18.54
C MET A 175 9.90 11.35 18.03
N LEU A 176 10.84 12.02 18.72
CA LEU A 176 12.26 11.91 18.37
C LEU A 176 12.78 10.47 18.47
N ASP A 177 12.15 9.60 19.26
CA ASP A 177 12.47 8.16 19.28
C ASP A 177 12.09 7.47 17.95
N GLU A 178 11.14 8.00 17.15
CA GLU A 178 10.90 7.55 15.76
C GLU A 178 12.06 7.91 14.83
N THR A 179 12.98 8.79 15.21
CA THR A 179 14.10 9.20 14.36
C THR A 179 15.13 8.09 14.18
N ASP A 180 15.25 7.16 15.14
CA ASP A 180 16.08 5.96 15.00
C ASP A 180 15.61 5.08 13.80
N ILE A 181 14.35 5.24 13.35
CA ILE A 181 13.80 4.62 12.13
C ILE A 181 14.50 5.14 10.87
N VAL A 182 15.01 6.38 10.85
CA VAL A 182 15.68 6.93 9.67
C VAL A 182 16.95 6.13 9.36
N ASP A 183 17.78 5.93 10.37
CA ASP A 183 19.02 5.15 10.24
C ASP A 183 18.74 3.65 10.06
N GLU A 184 17.69 3.11 10.72
CA GLU A 184 17.36 1.68 10.65
C GLU A 184 16.62 1.26 9.37
N VAL A 185 15.67 2.08 8.90
CA VAL A 185 14.77 1.73 7.78
C VAL A 185 15.23 2.33 6.46
N TYR A 186 15.78 3.55 6.46
CA TYR A 186 16.23 4.22 5.23
C TYR A 186 17.77 4.28 5.10
N GLY A 187 18.51 4.07 6.19
CA GLY A 187 19.95 4.34 6.26
C GLY A 187 20.90 3.30 5.64
N SER A 188 20.44 2.10 5.31
CA SER A 188 21.33 1.13 4.64
C SER A 188 20.60 0.07 3.82
N ARG A 189 20.69 0.19 2.49
CA ARG A 189 20.39 -0.90 1.56
C ARG A 189 21.59 -1.13 0.65
N ASP A 190 22.08 -2.37 0.61
CA ASP A 190 23.11 -2.79 -0.33
C ASP A 190 22.52 -2.87 -1.73
N GLY A 191 22.64 -1.81 -2.54
CA GLY A 191 22.25 -1.85 -3.96
C GLY A 191 21.34 -0.70 -4.43
N LEU A 192 20.68 0.00 -3.50
CA LEU A 192 19.93 1.22 -3.76
C LEU A 192 20.52 2.36 -2.91
N SER A 193 21.07 3.37 -3.58
CA SER A 193 21.49 4.61 -2.92
C SER A 193 20.25 5.47 -2.69
N PHE A 194 19.91 5.67 -1.42
CA PHE A 194 18.90 6.64 -1.00
C PHE A 194 19.60 7.93 -0.61
N ASP A 195 19.04 9.05 -1.03
CA ASP A 195 19.42 10.37 -0.52
C ASP A 195 18.39 10.75 0.55
N VAL A 196 18.79 10.63 1.82
CA VAL A 196 17.88 10.81 2.96
C VAL A 196 18.17 12.14 3.64
N ASP A 197 17.22 13.07 3.52
CA ASP A 197 17.28 14.39 4.16
C ASP A 197 16.32 14.43 5.35
N ALA A 198 16.88 14.58 6.55
CA ALA A 198 16.10 14.68 7.78
C ALA A 198 16.05 16.11 8.31
N HIS A 199 14.83 16.61 8.54
CA HIS A 199 14.54 17.95 9.04
C HIS A 199 13.77 17.89 10.36
N TYR A 200 14.10 18.80 11.28
CA TYR A 200 13.56 18.80 12.64
C TYR A 200 13.07 20.18 13.03
N ASP A 201 11.94 20.23 13.75
CA ASP A 201 11.40 21.45 14.39
C ASP A 201 11.33 22.64 13.41
N LEU A 202 10.75 22.39 12.22
CA LEU A 202 10.65 23.37 11.16
C LEU A 202 9.65 24.48 11.51
N SER A 203 10.00 25.70 11.13
CA SER A 203 9.03 26.80 11.01
C SER A 203 8.10 26.59 9.81
N GLY A 204 6.98 27.30 9.78
CA GLY A 204 6.05 27.24 8.67
C GLY A 204 6.61 27.78 7.36
N ALA A 205 7.67 28.58 7.39
CA ALA A 205 8.38 29.00 6.18
C ALA A 205 9.30 27.88 5.67
N GLU A 206 10.01 27.21 6.58
CA GLU A 206 10.89 26.08 6.26
C GLU A 206 10.08 24.89 5.75
N LEU A 207 8.97 24.52 6.41
CA LEU A 207 8.12 23.42 5.96
C LEU A 207 7.55 23.67 4.55
N ARG A 208 7.08 24.90 4.25
CA ARG A 208 6.63 25.25 2.90
C ARG A 208 7.73 25.09 1.85
N GLN A 209 8.95 25.46 2.20
CA GLN A 209 10.09 25.28 1.32
C GLN A 209 10.37 23.79 1.10
N THR A 210 10.44 23.00 2.17
CA THR A 210 10.67 21.54 2.10
C THR A 210 9.60 20.83 1.28
N LEU A 211 8.32 21.16 1.44
CA LEU A 211 7.22 20.59 0.64
C LEU A 211 7.29 20.96 -0.85
N ALA A 212 7.85 22.12 -1.18
CA ALA A 212 8.01 22.58 -2.56
C ALA A 212 9.26 21.99 -3.25
N GLU A 213 10.22 21.49 -2.48
CA GLU A 213 11.41 20.87 -3.01
C GLU A 213 11.09 19.48 -3.60
N PRO A 214 11.68 19.09 -4.74
CA PRO A 214 11.47 17.77 -5.32
C PRO A 214 11.97 16.68 -4.39
N THR A 215 11.09 15.75 -4.03
CA THR A 215 11.43 14.56 -3.25
C THR A 215 10.59 13.39 -3.71
N ASP A 216 11.16 12.18 -3.72
CA ASP A 216 10.41 11.02 -4.18
C ASP A 216 9.39 10.56 -3.13
N PHE A 217 9.76 10.70 -1.85
CA PHE A 217 8.95 10.33 -0.71
C PHE A 217 9.14 11.28 0.47
N LEU A 218 8.02 11.76 1.01
CA LEU A 218 7.98 12.53 2.25
C LEU A 218 7.42 11.66 3.38
N HIS A 219 8.19 11.50 4.46
CA HIS A 219 7.67 10.97 5.72
C HIS A 219 7.53 12.12 6.72
N TYR A 220 6.30 12.52 7.01
CA TYR A 220 6.02 13.56 8.01
C TYR A 220 5.61 12.92 9.32
N ILE A 221 6.29 13.30 10.40
CA ILE A 221 6.06 12.87 11.78
C ILE A 221 5.69 14.10 12.59
N GLY A 222 4.47 14.09 13.14
CA GLY A 222 4.04 15.08 14.11
C GLY A 222 2.55 15.32 14.13
N HIS A 223 2.15 16.57 14.32
CA HIS A 223 0.74 16.94 14.46
C HIS A 223 0.19 17.64 13.22
N ILE A 224 -1.01 17.23 12.83
CA ILE A 224 -1.84 17.85 11.80
C ILE A 224 -3.23 17.99 12.42
N ASP A 225 -3.89 19.11 12.15
CA ASP A 225 -5.30 19.34 12.44
C ASP A 225 -5.97 20.09 11.29
N ASP A 226 -7.22 20.50 11.48
CA ASP A 226 -8.01 21.25 10.49
C ASP A 226 -7.32 22.53 10.00
N ASP A 227 -6.45 23.14 10.82
CA ASP A 227 -5.71 24.36 10.49
C ASP A 227 -4.34 24.06 9.82
N GLY A 228 -3.99 22.78 9.68
CA GLY A 228 -2.83 22.29 8.93
C GLY A 228 -1.68 21.73 9.78
N PHE A 229 -0.52 21.57 9.13
CA PHE A 229 0.69 21.00 9.70
C PHE A 229 1.24 21.88 10.82
N GLN A 230 1.41 21.33 12.01
CA GLN A 230 2.00 22.05 13.13
C GLN A 230 3.48 22.35 12.88
N CYS A 231 3.87 23.59 13.13
CA CYS A 231 5.24 24.08 13.02
C CYS A 231 5.62 24.83 14.30
N ARG A 232 6.92 25.09 14.48
CA ARG A 232 7.43 25.83 15.65
C ARG A 232 6.77 27.19 15.86
N ASP A 233 6.41 27.87 14.78
CA ASP A 233 5.93 29.26 14.78
C ASP A 233 4.50 29.43 14.23
N GLY A 234 3.74 28.33 14.09
CA GLY A 234 2.36 28.38 13.62
C GLY A 234 1.94 27.09 12.91
N ARG A 235 1.09 27.24 11.89
CA ARG A 235 0.61 26.13 11.07
C ARG A 235 0.80 26.40 9.58
N VAL A 236 0.93 25.33 8.81
CA VAL A 236 0.94 25.36 7.34
C VAL A 236 -0.27 24.57 6.85
N ASP A 237 -1.26 25.28 6.33
CA ASP A 237 -2.40 24.66 5.66
C ASP A 237 -2.02 24.29 4.22
N ALA A 238 -2.11 23.00 3.88
CA ALA A 238 -1.81 22.48 2.56
C ALA A 238 -2.76 23.00 1.47
N GLU A 239 -3.98 23.41 1.82
CA GLU A 239 -4.91 24.03 0.85
C GLU A 239 -4.39 25.39 0.34
N THR A 240 -3.46 26.02 1.07
CA THR A 240 -2.83 27.28 0.68
C THR A 240 -1.60 27.10 -0.20
N LEU A 241 -1.18 25.85 -0.47
CA LEU A 241 -0.02 25.54 -1.29
C LEU A 241 -0.40 25.52 -2.76
N ASP A 242 0.25 26.38 -3.56
CA ASP A 242 0.08 26.37 -5.01
C ASP A 242 0.76 25.16 -5.68
N HIS A 243 1.80 24.61 -5.04
CA HIS A 243 2.62 23.53 -5.57
C HIS A 243 3.34 22.75 -4.46
N VAL A 244 3.43 21.43 -4.62
CA VAL A 244 4.34 20.57 -3.86
C VAL A 244 5.21 19.73 -4.80
N GLY A 245 6.49 19.57 -4.44
CA GLY A 245 7.47 18.75 -5.17
C GLY A 245 7.50 17.28 -4.72
N THR A 246 6.69 16.94 -3.72
CA THR A 246 6.59 15.60 -3.15
C THR A 246 5.90 14.63 -4.09
N GLY A 247 6.55 13.51 -4.36
CA GLY A 247 5.99 12.43 -5.15
C GLY A 247 4.93 11.61 -4.42
N ALA A 248 5.38 10.84 -3.45
CA ALA A 248 4.56 10.09 -2.51
C ALA A 248 4.74 10.62 -1.10
N PHE A 249 3.79 10.40 -0.20
CA PHE A 249 3.97 10.79 1.20
C PHE A 249 3.36 9.80 2.19
N PHE A 250 3.85 9.85 3.41
CA PHE A 250 3.22 9.25 4.58
C PHE A 250 3.10 10.31 5.67
N LEU A 251 1.87 10.63 6.06
CA LEU A 251 1.57 11.56 7.15
C LEU A 251 1.31 10.75 8.43
N ASN A 252 2.37 10.46 9.18
CA ASN A 252 2.30 9.87 10.50
C ASN A 252 1.87 10.94 11.52
N ALA A 253 0.63 11.38 11.37
CA ALA A 253 -0.01 12.44 12.13
C ALA A 253 -1.50 12.13 12.25
N CYS A 254 -2.14 12.55 13.34
CA CYS A 254 -3.58 12.40 13.55
C CYS A 254 -4.37 13.25 12.54
N GLN A 255 -5.55 12.77 12.11
CA GLN A 255 -6.50 13.51 11.26
C GLN A 255 -5.86 14.15 10.01
N SER A 256 -4.98 13.41 9.33
CA SER A 256 -4.20 13.95 8.22
C SER A 256 -4.88 13.84 6.85
N TYR A 257 -6.13 13.34 6.79
CA TYR A 257 -6.86 13.08 5.55
C TYR A 257 -7.01 14.29 4.63
N ASP A 258 -7.62 15.38 5.11
CA ASP A 258 -7.91 16.56 4.28
C ASP A 258 -6.62 17.24 3.81
N GLN A 259 -5.66 17.37 4.72
CA GLN A 259 -4.35 17.95 4.42
C GLN A 259 -3.57 17.09 3.42
N GLY A 260 -3.65 15.76 3.50
CA GLY A 260 -3.08 14.86 2.51
C GLY A 260 -3.78 14.94 1.15
N LEU A 261 -5.10 15.09 1.12
CA LEU A 261 -5.83 15.32 -0.13
C LEU A 261 -5.42 16.66 -0.78
N ALA A 262 -5.23 17.70 0.03
CA ALA A 262 -4.73 18.98 -0.44
C ALA A 262 -3.30 18.89 -1.00
N LEU A 263 -2.41 18.07 -0.42
CA LEU A 263 -1.09 17.78 -1.01
C LEU A 263 -1.22 17.13 -2.40
N VAL A 264 -2.17 16.21 -2.60
CA VAL A 264 -2.44 15.60 -3.91
C VAL A 264 -2.92 16.65 -4.90
N GLU A 265 -3.85 17.53 -4.50
CA GLU A 265 -4.31 18.62 -5.36
C GLU A 265 -3.20 19.63 -5.69
N ALA A 266 -2.23 19.83 -4.80
CA ALA A 266 -1.08 20.72 -5.00
C ALA A 266 0.07 20.11 -5.82
N GLY A 267 0.08 18.79 -6.09
CA GLY A 267 1.11 18.18 -6.95
C GLY A 267 1.57 16.77 -6.56
N ALA A 268 1.21 16.28 -5.37
CA ALA A 268 1.56 14.92 -4.98
C ALA A 268 0.75 13.87 -5.75
N ILE A 269 1.32 12.67 -5.93
CA ILE A 269 0.66 11.59 -6.66
C ILE A 269 -0.24 10.78 -5.73
N GLY A 270 0.21 10.51 -4.51
CA GLY A 270 -0.58 9.81 -3.51
C GLY A 270 0.16 9.69 -2.18
N GLY A 271 -0.56 9.28 -1.15
CA GLY A 271 0.05 9.06 0.15
C GLY A 271 -0.87 8.40 1.15
N ILE A 272 -0.27 8.00 2.27
CA ILE A 272 -0.93 7.38 3.40
C ILE A 272 -1.25 8.46 4.43
N VAL A 273 -2.49 8.46 4.89
CA VAL A 273 -3.08 9.43 5.84
C VAL A 273 -3.84 8.71 6.93
N THR A 274 -4.27 9.44 7.96
CA THR A 274 -5.14 8.94 9.03
C THR A 274 -6.49 9.66 9.02
N PHE A 275 -7.56 8.94 9.30
CA PHE A 275 -8.92 9.50 9.41
C PHE A 275 -9.22 10.08 10.79
N SER A 276 -8.60 9.51 11.84
CA SER A 276 -8.89 9.84 13.23
C SER A 276 -7.63 10.00 14.06
N GLU A 277 -7.80 10.34 15.34
CA GLU A 277 -6.71 10.33 16.31
C GLU A 277 -6.14 8.91 16.44
N VAL A 278 -4.81 8.80 16.37
CA VAL A 278 -4.07 7.55 16.55
C VAL A 278 -3.25 7.65 17.84
N ILE A 279 -3.31 6.61 18.68
CA ILE A 279 -2.54 6.54 19.92
C ILE A 279 -1.05 6.44 19.58
N ASN A 280 -0.22 7.22 20.27
CA ASN A 280 1.18 7.42 19.90
C ASN A 280 2.00 6.12 19.86
N SER A 281 1.84 5.24 20.85
CA SER A 281 2.59 3.98 20.94
C SER A 281 2.30 2.99 19.82
N GLN A 282 1.05 2.94 19.34
CA GLN A 282 0.64 2.05 18.24
C GLN A 282 1.03 2.63 16.86
N ALA A 283 1.00 3.96 16.73
CA ALA A 283 1.43 4.65 15.52
C ALA A 283 2.91 4.38 15.17
N VAL A 284 3.79 4.26 16.18
CA VAL A 284 5.22 3.96 15.95
C VAL A 284 5.39 2.60 15.25
N GLY A 285 4.70 1.56 15.72
CA GLY A 285 4.80 0.21 15.15
C GLY A 285 4.29 0.16 13.70
N VAL A 286 3.11 0.72 13.48
CA VAL A 286 2.50 0.83 12.15
C VAL A 286 3.39 1.64 11.20
N GLY A 287 3.88 2.81 11.64
CA GLY A 287 4.74 3.68 10.84
C GLY A 287 6.04 3.01 10.43
N ARG A 288 6.67 2.26 11.34
CA ARG A 288 7.88 1.47 11.07
C ARG A 288 7.63 0.36 10.05
N THR A 289 6.54 -0.39 10.19
CA THR A 289 6.19 -1.46 9.23
C THR A 289 5.85 -0.89 7.85
N LEU A 290 5.07 0.19 7.79
CA LEU A 290 4.78 0.90 6.54
C LEU A 290 6.07 1.41 5.87
N ALA A 291 6.95 2.06 6.62
CA ALA A 291 8.23 2.55 6.11
C ALA A 291 9.07 1.42 5.50
N ARG A 292 9.13 0.26 6.16
CA ARG A 292 9.84 -0.93 5.66
C ARG A 292 9.20 -1.50 4.39
N LEU A 293 7.87 -1.60 4.32
CA LEU A 293 7.14 -2.09 3.14
C LEU A 293 7.33 -1.15 1.93
N LEU A 294 7.17 0.16 2.15
CA LEU A 294 7.36 1.16 1.11
C LEU A 294 8.81 1.18 0.61
N ASN A 295 9.78 1.05 1.51
CA ASN A 295 11.17 0.84 1.14
C ASN A 295 11.30 -0.46 0.33
N GLY A 296 10.63 -1.55 0.73
CA GLY A 296 10.50 -2.82 0.00
C GLY A 296 9.95 -2.71 -1.43
N GLY A 297 9.40 -1.56 -1.82
CA GLY A 297 8.80 -1.34 -3.14
C GLY A 297 7.33 -1.72 -3.22
N PHE A 298 6.70 -2.01 -2.08
CA PHE A 298 5.26 -2.23 -2.02
C PHE A 298 4.50 -0.96 -2.45
N PRO A 299 3.43 -1.11 -3.24
CA PRO A 299 2.49 -0.01 -3.47
C PRO A 299 1.90 0.52 -2.15
N LEU A 300 1.47 1.79 -2.14
CA LEU A 300 0.87 2.43 -0.95
C LEU A 300 -0.31 1.61 -0.38
N GLN A 301 -1.21 1.16 -1.24
CA GLN A 301 -2.38 0.38 -0.83
C GLN A 301 -1.99 -1.01 -0.30
N ALA A 302 -1.13 -1.72 -1.02
CA ALA A 302 -0.64 -3.04 -0.61
C ALA A 302 0.10 -2.99 0.74
N SER A 303 0.90 -1.94 0.96
CA SER A 303 1.58 -1.72 2.25
C SER A 303 0.57 -1.63 3.40
N LEU A 304 -0.52 -0.89 3.20
CA LEU A 304 -1.55 -0.74 4.22
C LEU A 304 -2.33 -2.04 4.45
N ASP A 305 -2.59 -2.81 3.40
CA ASP A 305 -3.28 -4.10 3.52
C ASP A 305 -2.45 -5.14 4.28
N VAL A 306 -1.11 -5.15 4.12
CA VAL A 306 -0.21 -5.99 4.92
C VAL A 306 -0.21 -5.57 6.39
N VAL A 307 -0.16 -4.27 6.68
CA VAL A 307 -0.16 -3.77 8.07
C VAL A 307 -1.46 -4.08 8.80
N ARG A 308 -2.59 -4.18 8.08
CA ARG A 308 -3.88 -4.58 8.65
C ARG A 308 -3.93 -6.03 9.13
N ILE A 309 -2.98 -6.87 8.74
CA ILE A 309 -2.89 -8.26 9.22
C ILE A 309 -2.38 -8.28 10.67
N ASP A 310 -1.38 -7.44 10.95
CA ASP A 310 -0.65 -7.38 12.22
C ASP A 310 -1.28 -6.39 13.23
N SER A 311 -2.11 -5.45 12.75
CA SER A 311 -2.63 -4.38 13.59
C SER A 311 -4.07 -3.98 13.25
N ASP A 312 -4.97 -4.17 14.21
CA ASP A 312 -6.37 -3.70 14.14
C ASP A 312 -6.48 -2.17 14.02
N VAL A 313 -5.46 -1.42 14.48
CA VAL A 313 -5.35 0.05 14.39
C VAL A 313 -5.27 0.54 12.95
N ALA A 314 -4.80 -0.30 12.03
CA ALA A 314 -4.58 0.05 10.62
C ALA A 314 -5.88 0.41 9.85
N HIS A 315 -7.06 0.16 10.44
CA HIS A 315 -8.34 0.66 9.93
C HIS A 315 -8.47 2.18 9.98
N GLN A 316 -7.65 2.85 10.79
CA GLN A 316 -7.62 4.31 10.94
C GLN A 316 -6.80 4.99 9.82
N TYR A 317 -6.04 4.20 9.06
CA TYR A 317 -5.25 4.68 7.96
C TYR A 317 -6.01 4.54 6.64
N GLY A 318 -5.80 5.51 5.77
CA GLY A 318 -6.35 5.57 4.43
C GLY A 318 -5.29 5.94 3.41
N VAL A 319 -5.60 5.70 2.14
CA VAL A 319 -4.77 6.12 1.01
C VAL A 319 -5.50 7.20 0.24
N VAL A 320 -4.82 8.30 -0.04
CA VAL A 320 -5.28 9.36 -0.94
C VAL A 320 -4.41 9.39 -2.19
N GLY A 321 -4.99 9.75 -3.34
CA GLY A 321 -4.33 9.76 -4.64
C GLY A 321 -4.23 8.38 -5.28
N ASP A 322 -3.11 8.08 -5.95
CA ASP A 322 -2.87 6.80 -6.61
C ASP A 322 -2.30 5.76 -5.63
N GLY A 323 -3.14 4.85 -5.13
CA GLY A 323 -2.72 3.80 -4.21
C GLY A 323 -1.81 2.72 -4.82
N GLY A 324 -1.76 2.62 -6.15
CA GLY A 324 -0.88 1.71 -6.88
C GLY A 324 0.55 2.23 -7.04
N LEU A 325 0.85 3.42 -6.52
CA LEU A 325 2.17 4.03 -6.56
C LEU A 325 3.16 3.28 -5.66
N SER A 326 4.26 2.80 -6.23
CA SER A 326 5.45 2.34 -5.50
C SER A 326 6.46 3.49 -5.42
N VAL A 327 6.99 3.73 -4.21
CA VAL A 327 8.05 4.73 -3.97
C VAL A 327 9.39 4.24 -4.51
N VAL A 328 9.72 2.99 -4.17
CA VAL A 328 10.96 2.32 -4.50
C VAL A 328 10.69 1.23 -5.53
N GLN A 329 11.66 0.96 -6.40
CA GLN A 329 11.61 -0.22 -7.26
C GLN A 329 12.06 -1.45 -6.48
N ALA A 330 11.17 -2.42 -6.30
CA ALA A 330 11.54 -3.74 -5.79
C ALA A 330 12.59 -4.39 -6.70
N GLU A 331 13.60 -5.05 -6.12
CA GLU A 331 14.72 -5.63 -6.87
C GLU A 331 14.25 -6.75 -7.81
N SER A 332 13.35 -7.60 -7.31
CA SER A 332 12.68 -8.65 -8.08
C SER A 332 11.68 -8.11 -9.11
N GLY A 333 11.42 -6.79 -9.11
CA GLY A 333 10.48 -6.10 -9.99
C GLY A 333 9.03 -6.17 -9.51
N VAL A 334 8.70 -7.08 -8.58
CA VAL A 334 7.41 -7.17 -7.89
C VAL A 334 7.64 -7.02 -6.38
N ALA A 335 6.63 -6.56 -5.64
CA ALA A 335 6.73 -6.62 -4.18
C ALA A 335 6.29 -8.01 -3.72
N VAL A 336 7.03 -8.62 -2.80
CA VAL A 336 6.83 -10.02 -2.40
C VAL A 336 6.49 -10.08 -0.92
N LEU A 337 5.43 -10.82 -0.59
CA LEU A 337 5.05 -11.18 0.77
C LEU A 337 5.00 -12.70 0.85
N CYS A 338 5.59 -13.27 1.90
CA CYS A 338 5.49 -14.70 2.15
C CYS A 338 4.57 -14.94 3.33
N GLU A 339 3.73 -15.96 3.25
CA GLU A 339 3.02 -16.52 4.40
C GLU A 339 3.60 -17.90 4.69
N VAL A 340 3.88 -18.18 5.95
CA VAL A 340 4.51 -19.43 6.37
C VAL A 340 3.67 -20.09 7.45
N GLU A 341 3.34 -21.36 7.22
CA GLU A 341 2.69 -22.22 8.21
C GLU A 341 3.61 -23.39 8.60
N SER A 342 3.73 -23.69 9.90
CA SER A 342 4.46 -24.88 10.36
C SER A 342 3.60 -26.14 10.14
N LEU A 343 4.12 -27.08 9.34
CA LEU A 343 3.47 -28.39 9.15
C LEU A 343 3.94 -29.40 10.19
N ASP A 344 5.25 -29.40 10.48
CA ASP A 344 5.89 -30.21 11.51
C ASP A 344 7.17 -29.55 12.04
N SER A 345 8.00 -30.30 12.78
CA SER A 345 9.20 -29.76 13.43
C SER A 345 10.30 -29.30 12.50
N ASP A 346 10.30 -29.71 11.23
CA ASP A 346 11.34 -29.33 10.27
C ASP A 346 10.79 -28.93 8.90
N THR A 347 9.46 -28.89 8.74
CA THR A 347 8.79 -28.61 7.47
C THR A 347 7.80 -27.47 7.63
N TYR A 348 7.88 -26.52 6.71
CA TYR A 348 7.00 -25.37 6.62
C TYR A 348 6.33 -25.35 5.24
N GLU A 349 5.06 -24.94 5.20
CA GLU A 349 4.37 -24.60 3.96
C GLU A 349 4.56 -23.10 3.72
N LEU A 350 5.11 -22.75 2.56
CA LEU A 350 5.27 -21.38 2.10
C LEU A 350 4.17 -21.06 1.08
N ALA A 351 3.47 -19.95 1.29
CA ALA A 351 2.75 -19.25 0.24
C ALA A 351 3.52 -17.99 -0.16
N TYR A 352 3.72 -17.80 -1.46
CA TYR A 352 4.45 -16.67 -2.05
C TYR A 352 3.47 -15.78 -2.82
N ASN A 353 3.29 -14.57 -2.32
CA ASN A 353 2.37 -13.56 -2.85
C ASN A 353 3.16 -12.45 -3.54
N ALA A 354 2.97 -12.26 -4.84
CA ALA A 354 3.60 -11.16 -5.57
C ALA A 354 2.58 -10.06 -5.90
N TYR A 355 2.87 -8.83 -5.47
CA TYR A 355 2.06 -7.66 -5.72
C TYR A 355 2.54 -6.94 -6.98
N PRO A 356 1.64 -6.61 -7.92
CA PRO A 356 1.98 -5.86 -9.12
C PRO A 356 2.50 -4.46 -8.79
N THR A 357 3.61 -4.08 -9.43
CA THR A 357 4.21 -2.74 -9.31
C THR A 357 4.05 -1.96 -10.61
N SER A 358 4.49 -0.70 -10.63
CA SER A 358 4.55 0.10 -11.87
C SER A 358 5.50 -0.48 -12.93
N ARG A 359 6.50 -1.27 -12.51
CA ARG A 359 7.46 -1.93 -13.41
C ARG A 359 6.94 -3.28 -13.91
N SER A 360 6.24 -4.02 -13.04
CA SER A 360 5.72 -5.35 -13.32
C SER A 360 4.22 -5.39 -13.02
N GLY A 361 3.41 -5.04 -14.03
CA GLY A 361 1.95 -5.06 -13.95
C GLY A 361 1.36 -6.46 -14.07
N LEU A 362 0.02 -6.52 -14.16
CA LEU A 362 -0.71 -7.77 -14.38
C LEU A 362 -0.21 -8.50 -15.63
N GLY A 363 -0.07 -9.83 -15.51
CA GLY A 363 0.46 -10.69 -16.57
C GLY A 363 1.99 -10.76 -16.62
N SER A 364 2.70 -10.09 -15.70
CA SER A 364 4.15 -10.25 -15.54
C SER A 364 4.49 -11.66 -15.07
N LEU A 365 5.63 -12.15 -15.53
CA LEU A 365 6.16 -13.47 -15.22
C LEU A 365 7.22 -13.37 -14.15
N ILE A 366 7.17 -14.26 -13.17
CA ILE A 366 8.16 -14.38 -12.11
C ILE A 366 8.76 -15.79 -12.11
N ILE A 367 9.98 -15.88 -11.60
CA ILE A 367 10.64 -17.15 -11.28
C ILE A 367 11.15 -17.04 -9.85
N PRO A 368 10.37 -17.48 -8.85
CA PRO A 368 10.84 -17.52 -7.47
C PRO A 368 12.07 -18.43 -7.38
N ASP A 369 13.11 -17.98 -6.67
CA ASP A 369 14.34 -18.73 -6.45
C ASP A 369 14.16 -19.81 -5.36
N LEU A 370 13.11 -20.61 -5.52
CA LEU A 370 12.79 -21.73 -4.64
C LEU A 370 13.67 -22.94 -4.99
N PRO A 371 14.05 -23.78 -4.01
CA PRO A 371 14.90 -24.94 -4.25
C PRO A 371 14.39 -25.84 -5.38
N GLY A 372 15.20 -25.96 -6.45
CA GLY A 372 14.89 -26.81 -7.60
C GLY A 372 13.82 -26.27 -8.55
N ASN A 373 13.28 -25.07 -8.31
CA ASN A 373 12.34 -24.46 -9.23
C ASN A 373 13.04 -24.02 -10.53
N THR A 374 12.42 -24.34 -11.66
CA THR A 374 12.86 -23.86 -12.99
C THR A 374 11.68 -23.35 -13.83
N GLU A 375 10.50 -23.31 -13.23
CA GLU A 375 9.25 -22.90 -13.87
C GLU A 375 8.99 -21.41 -13.65
N TYR A 376 8.35 -20.81 -14.65
CA TYR A 376 7.82 -19.46 -14.58
C TYR A 376 6.39 -19.52 -14.09
N PHE A 377 5.98 -18.49 -13.36
CA PHE A 377 4.63 -18.31 -12.85
C PHE A 377 4.11 -16.92 -13.20
N LEU A 378 2.78 -16.76 -13.24
CA LEU A 378 2.15 -15.45 -13.32
C LEU A 378 2.23 -14.77 -11.94
N SER A 379 2.78 -13.55 -11.91
CA SER A 379 2.93 -12.75 -10.69
C SER A 379 1.63 -12.49 -9.92
N SER A 380 0.49 -12.51 -10.61
CA SER A 380 -0.83 -12.18 -10.04
C SER A 380 -1.54 -13.35 -9.36
N GLN A 381 -0.85 -14.48 -9.17
CA GLN A 381 -1.39 -15.67 -8.52
C GLN A 381 -0.50 -16.07 -7.34
N PRO A 382 -1.08 -16.30 -6.15
CA PRO A 382 -0.31 -16.80 -5.03
C PRO A 382 0.22 -18.21 -5.33
N LEU A 383 1.52 -18.39 -5.12
CA LEU A 383 2.13 -19.72 -5.18
C LEU A 383 1.98 -20.36 -3.81
N SER A 384 1.06 -21.30 -3.70
CA SER A 384 0.77 -21.99 -2.45
C SER A 384 1.36 -23.40 -2.42
N LYS A 385 1.43 -23.99 -1.22
CA LYS A 385 1.80 -25.40 -0.99
C LYS A 385 3.25 -25.73 -1.35
N VAL A 386 4.14 -24.76 -1.22
CA VAL A 386 5.58 -25.00 -1.38
C VAL A 386 6.13 -25.48 -0.04
N ASN A 387 6.39 -26.77 0.07
CA ASN A 387 6.94 -27.34 1.29
C ASN A 387 8.46 -27.19 1.30
N LEU A 388 8.98 -26.52 2.32
CA LEU A 388 10.40 -26.28 2.53
C LEU A 388 10.83 -26.82 3.89
N SER A 389 12.04 -27.38 3.96
CA SER A 389 12.68 -27.64 5.25
C SER A 389 13.07 -26.34 5.95
N THR A 390 13.32 -26.37 7.25
CA THR A 390 13.82 -25.20 8.01
C THR A 390 15.04 -24.56 7.37
N GLN A 391 15.97 -25.38 6.87
CA GLN A 391 17.19 -24.89 6.24
C GLN A 391 16.91 -24.26 4.86
N GLU A 392 16.05 -24.89 4.05
CA GLU A 392 15.67 -24.36 2.74
C GLU A 392 14.92 -23.02 2.86
N LEU A 393 14.02 -22.90 3.83
CA LEU A 393 13.31 -21.65 4.10
C LEU A 393 14.27 -20.56 4.58
N ARG A 394 15.20 -20.89 5.49
CA ARG A 394 16.23 -19.93 5.93
C ARG A 394 17.12 -19.46 4.79
N ASP A 395 17.54 -20.37 3.92
CA ASP A 395 18.38 -20.04 2.76
C ASP A 395 17.61 -19.16 1.76
N PHE A 396 16.32 -19.43 1.54
CA PHE A 396 15.44 -18.62 0.69
C PHE A 396 15.24 -17.20 1.25
N LEU A 397 14.91 -17.08 2.55
CA LEU A 397 14.71 -15.77 3.20
C LEU A 397 16.01 -14.96 3.36
N ALA A 398 17.17 -15.59 3.22
CA ALA A 398 18.47 -14.90 3.21
C ALA A 398 18.80 -14.25 1.87
N LEU A 399 18.03 -14.54 0.79
CA LEU A 399 18.28 -13.97 -0.53
C LEU A 399 17.90 -12.49 -0.62
N GLU A 400 16.81 -12.10 0.04
CA GLU A 400 16.28 -10.73 0.07
C GLU A 400 15.51 -10.52 1.37
N GLN A 401 15.47 -9.28 1.89
CA GLN A 401 14.60 -8.93 3.03
C GLN A 401 13.14 -8.92 2.61
N ILE A 402 12.51 -10.10 2.61
CA ILE A 402 11.10 -10.31 2.27
C ILE A 402 10.30 -10.32 3.59
N PRO A 403 9.20 -9.55 3.71
CA PRO A 403 8.29 -9.67 4.83
C PRO A 403 7.63 -11.05 4.85
N VAL A 404 7.57 -11.67 6.03
CA VAL A 404 6.99 -12.99 6.24
C VAL A 404 5.90 -12.91 7.29
N ILE A 405 4.71 -13.40 6.97
CA ILE A 405 3.64 -13.61 7.94
C ILE A 405 3.79 -15.00 8.54
N TYR A 406 3.89 -15.07 9.86
CA TYR A 406 3.90 -16.30 10.63
C TYR A 406 3.10 -16.09 11.91
N ASP A 407 2.11 -16.95 12.18
CA ASP A 407 1.18 -16.81 13.33
C ASP A 407 0.57 -15.39 13.44
N ASP A 408 0.02 -14.87 12.35
CA ASP A 408 -0.61 -13.53 12.23
C ASP A 408 0.33 -12.34 12.54
N THR A 409 1.65 -12.58 12.64
CA THR A 409 2.65 -11.55 12.93
C THR A 409 3.58 -11.35 11.74
N VAL A 410 3.97 -10.10 11.45
CA VAL A 410 4.89 -9.78 10.35
C VAL A 410 6.35 -9.77 10.82
N TYR A 411 7.14 -10.68 10.27
CA TYR A 411 8.59 -10.79 10.46
C TYR A 411 9.35 -10.26 9.24
N TRP A 412 10.58 -9.80 9.46
CA TRP A 412 11.48 -9.26 8.42
C TRP A 412 12.77 -10.04 8.28
N ASP A 413 12.91 -11.09 9.09
CA ASP A 413 14.03 -11.99 9.18
C ASP A 413 13.51 -13.40 9.49
N CYS A 414 14.44 -14.32 9.73
CA CYS A 414 14.11 -15.69 10.09
C CYS A 414 14.05 -15.94 11.60
N GLU A 415 13.77 -14.93 12.45
CA GLU A 415 13.73 -15.09 13.91
C GLU A 415 12.63 -16.06 14.39
N PHE A 416 11.56 -16.22 13.61
CA PHE A 416 10.51 -17.20 13.89
C PHE A 416 10.96 -18.66 13.66
N LEU A 417 12.08 -18.89 12.95
CA LEU A 417 12.66 -20.22 12.73
C LEU A 417 13.56 -20.61 13.91
N ALA A 418 13.00 -21.36 14.86
CA ALA A 418 13.68 -21.86 16.06
C ALA A 418 14.92 -22.76 15.80
#